data_AF-A0A8S2CUP8-F1
#
_entry.id   AF-A0A8S2CUP8-F1
#
_cell.length_a   1.000
_cell.length_b   1.000
_cell.length_c   1.000
_cell.angle_alpha   90.00
_cell.angle_beta   90.00
_cell.angle_gamma   90.00
#
_symmetry.space_group_name_H-M   'P 1'
#
loop_
_entity.id
_entity.type
_entity.pdbx_description
1 polymer ?
#
loop_
_entity_poly.entity_id
_entity_poly.type
_entity_poly.pdbx_seq_one_letter_code
_entity_poly.pdbx_strand_id
1 'polypeptide(L)'
;MGSEHGPKPAFAAAWQFVKKHKDVQIILVGKKTELSLLPSHPQLQLQFAEQTLSAEDSLVGALRKTDSSLRIALDLVKTKQAATLVSASATASFIALAYSVLGSESKPAFMPWVPARNGKGFVMLDVGASIEVNGEDLYGFAKTAHRFKEPRDLLDGDQDIVVCDGYGGNLTLKALEGAMKAVSQQIRTELKKPGG
;
A
#
# COMPACT_ATOMS: atom_id res chain seq x y z
N MET A 1 10.13 7.33 3.63
CA MET A 1 10.28 7.27 5.10
C MET A 1 9.26 6.42 5.84
N GLY A 2 8.19 5.92 5.20
CA GLY A 2 7.13 5.21 5.91
C GLY A 2 7.44 3.81 6.45
N SER A 3 8.64 3.25 6.22
CA SER A 3 8.96 1.88 6.65
C SER A 3 9.71 1.85 7.98
N GLU A 4 9.49 0.79 8.78
CA GLU A 4 10.21 0.52 10.03
C GLU A 4 11.74 0.40 9.84
N HIS A 5 12.20 0.14 8.62
CA HIS A 5 13.62 0.00 8.27
C HIS A 5 14.23 1.30 7.72
N GLY A 6 13.57 2.44 7.90
CA GLY A 6 14.05 3.75 7.46
C GLY A 6 14.02 3.93 5.93
N PRO A 7 14.87 4.82 5.37
CA PRO A 7 14.85 5.14 3.94
C PRO A 7 15.61 4.14 3.07
N LYS A 8 16.50 3.33 3.64
CA LYS A 8 17.43 2.46 2.88
C LYS A 8 16.72 1.52 1.91
N PRO A 9 15.64 0.79 2.29
CA PRO A 9 14.97 -0.11 1.35
C PRO A 9 14.31 0.64 0.18
N ALA A 10 13.65 1.76 0.47
CA ALA A 10 13.02 2.60 -0.55
C ALA A 10 14.06 3.17 -1.52
N PHE A 11 15.21 3.62 -1.00
CA PHE A 11 16.31 4.08 -1.83
C PHE A 11 16.89 2.97 -2.70
N ALA A 12 17.15 1.79 -2.12
CA ALA A 12 17.70 0.65 -2.86
C ALA A 12 16.76 0.23 -4.01
N ALA A 13 15.44 0.21 -3.75
CA ALA A 13 14.44 -0.05 -4.77
C ALA A 13 14.45 1.02 -5.86
N ALA A 14 14.42 2.31 -5.49
CA ALA A 14 14.47 3.43 -6.44
C ALA A 14 15.74 3.38 -7.31
N TRP A 15 16.89 3.10 -6.70
CA TRP A 15 18.18 2.99 -7.37
C TRP A 15 18.21 1.85 -8.39
N GLN A 16 17.70 0.67 -8.03
CA GLN A 16 17.59 -0.45 -8.95
C GLN A 16 16.60 -0.17 -10.08
N PHE A 17 15.52 0.54 -9.78
CA PHE A 17 14.48 0.88 -10.75
C PHE A 17 15.01 1.83 -11.84
N VAL A 18 15.64 2.94 -11.46
CA VAL A 18 16.21 3.91 -12.44
C VAL A 18 17.39 3.36 -13.25
N LYS A 19 18.03 2.28 -12.78
CA LYS A 19 19.01 1.55 -13.59
C LYS A 19 18.36 0.85 -14.79
N LYS A 20 17.15 0.32 -14.61
CA LYS A 20 16.41 -0.44 -15.64
C LYS A 20 15.46 0.44 -16.46
N HIS A 21 14.99 1.55 -15.91
CA HIS A 21 13.99 2.43 -16.52
C HIS A 21 14.55 3.84 -16.67
N LYS A 22 14.92 4.23 -17.90
CA LYS A 22 15.55 5.52 -18.23
C LYS A 22 14.56 6.65 -18.49
N ASP A 23 13.30 6.29 -18.65
CA ASP A 23 12.14 7.14 -18.89
C ASP A 23 11.45 7.61 -17.61
N VAL A 24 11.86 7.12 -16.44
CA VAL A 24 11.24 7.43 -15.15
C VAL A 24 12.11 8.34 -14.30
N GLN A 25 11.50 9.36 -13.71
CA GLN A 25 12.07 10.22 -12.68
C GLN A 25 11.44 9.85 -11.34
N ILE A 26 12.25 9.80 -10.27
CA ILE A 26 11.76 9.50 -8.92
C ILE A 26 12.09 10.66 -7.98
N ILE A 27 11.08 11.13 -7.24
CA ILE A 27 11.24 12.09 -6.17
C ILE A 27 11.22 11.33 -4.82
N LEU A 28 12.32 11.36 -4.10
CA LEU A 28 12.45 10.77 -2.77
C LEU A 28 12.11 11.83 -1.73
N VAL A 29 11.01 11.60 -0.99
CA VAL A 29 10.53 12.52 0.05
C VAL A 29 10.89 12.01 1.45
N GLY A 30 11.56 12.83 2.26
CA GLY A 30 12.06 12.40 3.57
C GLY A 30 12.91 13.41 4.32
N LYS A 31 13.42 13.04 5.50
CA LYS A 31 14.21 13.95 6.33
C LYS A 31 15.53 14.29 5.65
N LYS A 32 15.91 15.57 5.73
CA LYS A 32 17.17 16.06 5.15
C LYS A 32 18.38 15.30 5.69
N THR A 33 18.41 15.02 6.98
CA THR A 33 19.51 14.30 7.66
C THR A 33 19.74 12.90 7.13
N GLU A 34 18.70 12.25 6.60
CA GLU A 34 18.79 10.88 6.09
C GLU A 34 18.98 10.87 4.57
N LEU A 35 18.24 11.71 3.85
CA LEU A 35 18.32 11.75 2.38
C LEU A 35 19.64 12.33 1.87
N SER A 36 20.26 13.26 2.60
CA SER A 36 21.55 13.86 2.20
C SER A 36 22.72 12.87 2.25
N LEU A 37 22.56 11.72 2.90
CA LEU A 37 23.56 10.66 2.96
C LEU A 37 23.52 9.72 1.74
N LEU A 38 22.48 9.83 0.91
CA LEU A 38 22.26 8.95 -0.22
C LEU A 38 23.07 9.44 -1.44
N PRO A 39 23.64 8.53 -2.25
CA PRO A 39 24.37 8.93 -3.44
C PRO A 39 23.44 9.58 -4.45
N SER A 40 23.96 10.62 -5.12
CA SER A 40 23.23 11.36 -6.15
C SER A 40 23.07 10.54 -7.43
N HIS A 41 21.96 10.76 -8.14
CA HIS A 41 21.70 10.19 -9.45
C HIS A 41 20.82 11.14 -10.28
N PRO A 42 21.06 11.32 -11.60
CA PRO A 42 20.31 12.28 -12.42
C PRO A 42 18.79 12.06 -12.48
N GLN A 43 18.34 10.81 -12.25
CA GLN A 43 16.92 10.45 -12.23
C GLN A 43 16.29 10.42 -10.82
N LEU A 44 17.07 10.77 -9.78
CA LEU A 44 16.62 10.77 -8.38
C LEU A 44 16.68 12.19 -7.82
N GLN A 45 15.52 12.80 -7.64
CA GLN A 45 15.38 14.09 -6.97
C GLN A 45 15.11 13.89 -5.48
N LEU A 46 15.66 14.75 -4.63
CA LEU A 46 15.39 14.75 -3.20
C LEU A 46 14.43 15.88 -2.86
N GLN A 47 13.37 15.56 -2.12
CA GLN A 47 12.46 16.53 -1.52
C GLN A 47 12.49 16.37 -0.01
N PHE A 48 12.79 17.43 0.70
CA PHE A 48 12.92 17.37 2.15
C PHE A 48 11.59 17.56 2.86
N ALA A 49 11.46 16.86 4.00
CA ALA A 49 10.36 16.93 4.94
C ALA A 49 10.92 16.99 6.36
N GLU A 50 10.32 17.78 7.25
CA GLU A 50 10.75 17.84 8.66
C GLU A 50 10.17 16.67 9.47
N GLN A 51 8.96 16.25 9.11
CA GLN A 51 8.22 15.22 9.85
C GLN A 51 8.06 13.92 9.09
N THR A 52 7.83 12.86 9.86
CA THR A 52 7.44 11.53 9.37
C THR A 52 6.23 11.04 10.15
N LEU A 53 5.46 10.15 9.53
CA LEU A 53 4.40 9.44 10.22
C LEU A 53 4.99 8.20 10.90
N SER A 54 4.55 7.95 12.13
CA SER A 54 4.88 6.78 12.94
C SER A 54 3.70 5.80 12.97
N ALA A 55 3.95 4.54 13.29
CA ALA A 55 2.88 3.56 13.47
C ALA A 55 1.97 3.90 14.66
N GLU A 56 2.48 4.65 15.63
CA GLU A 56 1.79 5.08 16.86
C GLU A 56 0.99 6.38 16.65
N ASP A 57 1.12 7.04 15.49
CA ASP A 57 0.34 8.24 15.23
C ASP A 57 -1.15 7.90 15.13
N SER A 58 -1.98 8.61 15.89
CA SER A 58 -3.42 8.60 15.67
C SER A 58 -3.75 9.21 14.31
N LEU A 59 -4.91 8.87 13.73
CA LEU A 59 -5.37 9.44 12.46
C LEU A 59 -5.41 10.97 12.48
N VAL A 60 -5.94 11.55 13.57
CA VAL A 60 -6.00 13.01 13.76
C VAL A 60 -4.59 13.59 13.88
N GLY A 61 -3.68 12.90 14.59
CA GLY A 61 -2.28 13.29 14.68
C GLY A 61 -1.60 13.33 13.32
N ALA A 62 -1.77 12.28 12.52
CA ALA A 62 -1.23 12.19 11.17
C ALA A 62 -1.76 13.32 10.25
N LEU A 63 -3.06 13.63 10.32
CA LEU A 63 -3.69 14.71 9.54
C LEU A 63 -3.14 16.11 9.90
N ARG A 64 -2.70 16.31 11.15
CA ARG A 64 -2.12 17.58 11.62
C ARG A 64 -0.67 17.78 11.21
N LYS A 65 0.06 16.73 10.82
CA LYS A 65 1.46 16.79 10.38
C LYS A 65 1.56 17.25 8.92
N THR A 66 1.34 18.55 8.70
CA THR A 66 1.25 19.16 7.36
C THR A 66 2.57 19.21 6.59
N ASP A 67 3.70 19.01 7.26
CA ASP A 67 5.05 18.93 6.69
C ASP A 67 5.63 17.51 6.75
N SER A 68 4.77 16.50 6.95
CA SER A 68 5.20 15.11 6.91
C SER A 68 5.61 14.68 5.50
N SER A 69 6.59 13.78 5.41
CA SER A 69 7.04 13.23 4.11
C SER A 69 5.91 12.68 3.25
N LEU A 70 4.88 12.08 3.85
CA LEU A 70 3.72 11.60 3.12
C LEU A 70 2.83 12.77 2.64
N ARG A 71 2.59 13.78 3.48
CA ARG A 71 1.81 14.94 3.10
C ARG A 71 2.45 15.68 1.93
N ILE A 72 3.76 15.93 1.99
CA ILE A 72 4.51 16.56 0.91
C ILE A 72 4.44 15.71 -0.38
N ALA A 73 4.58 14.39 -0.29
CA ALA A 73 4.45 13.51 -1.46
C ALA A 73 3.05 13.60 -2.10
N LEU A 74 1.98 13.67 -1.29
CA LEU A 74 0.62 13.88 -1.78
C LEU A 74 0.44 15.26 -2.43
N ASP A 75 1.02 16.30 -1.85
CA ASP A 75 0.96 17.66 -2.42
C ASP A 75 1.69 17.73 -3.77
N LEU A 76 2.79 17.00 -3.95
CA LEU A 76 3.46 16.87 -5.26
C LEU A 76 2.56 16.22 -6.31
N VAL A 77 1.78 15.20 -5.94
CA VAL A 77 0.81 14.58 -6.85
C VAL A 77 -0.35 15.54 -7.14
N LYS A 78 -0.90 16.19 -6.11
CA LYS A 78 -1.99 17.17 -6.25
C LYS A 78 -1.62 18.32 -7.20
N THR A 79 -0.39 18.80 -7.09
CA THR A 79 0.15 19.89 -7.91
C THR A 79 0.72 19.43 -9.26
N LYS A 80 0.56 18.14 -9.60
CA LYS A 80 1.03 17.52 -10.86
C LYS A 80 2.54 17.59 -11.07
N GLN A 81 3.31 17.79 -10.00
CA GLN A 81 4.77 17.65 -10.03
C GLN A 81 5.21 16.18 -10.02
N ALA A 82 4.35 15.30 -9.51
CA ALA A 82 4.50 13.85 -9.62
C ALA A 82 3.23 13.23 -10.23
N ALA A 83 3.39 12.20 -11.07
CA ALA A 83 2.27 11.50 -11.68
C ALA A 83 1.60 10.50 -10.72
N THR A 84 2.38 9.92 -9.81
CA THR A 84 1.93 8.91 -8.85
C THR A 84 2.83 8.92 -7.62
N LEU A 85 2.44 8.17 -6.59
CA LEU A 85 3.20 8.01 -5.37
C LEU A 85 3.23 6.54 -4.95
N VAL A 86 4.33 6.13 -4.31
CA VAL A 86 4.43 4.85 -3.62
C VAL A 86 4.84 5.13 -2.18
N SER A 87 4.11 4.57 -1.23
CA SER A 87 4.39 4.74 0.20
C SER A 87 4.30 3.42 0.93
N ALA A 88 5.17 3.25 1.93
CA ALA A 88 5.13 2.15 2.89
C ALA A 88 4.59 2.60 4.26
N SER A 89 3.96 3.78 4.34
CA SER A 89 3.34 4.29 5.57
C SER A 89 2.14 3.43 6.00
N ALA A 90 1.74 3.56 7.27
CA ALA A 90 0.53 2.93 7.78
C ALA A 90 -0.69 3.23 6.88
N THR A 91 -1.37 2.17 6.44
CA THR A 91 -2.45 2.22 5.44
C THR A 91 -3.56 3.19 5.82
N ALA A 92 -4.00 3.18 7.08
CA ALA A 92 -5.10 4.04 7.53
C ALA A 92 -4.72 5.52 7.45
N SER A 93 -3.52 5.88 7.91
CA SER A 93 -3.00 7.25 7.80
C SER A 93 -2.78 7.66 6.35
N PHE A 94 -2.35 6.72 5.49
CA PHE A 94 -2.22 6.95 4.06
C PHE A 94 -3.55 7.29 3.40
N ILE A 95 -4.55 6.45 3.59
CA ILE A 95 -5.89 6.65 3.00
C ILE A 95 -6.50 7.96 3.51
N ALA A 96 -6.44 8.22 4.82
CA ALA A 96 -7.01 9.43 5.40
C ALA A 96 -6.36 10.71 4.85
N LEU A 97 -5.02 10.77 4.79
CA LEU A 97 -4.31 11.91 4.23
C LEU A 97 -4.53 12.04 2.73
N ALA A 98 -4.49 10.93 1.98
CA ALA A 98 -4.72 10.94 0.55
C ALA A 98 -6.12 11.49 0.22
N TYR A 99 -7.15 11.02 0.92
CA TYR A 99 -8.50 11.52 0.77
C TYR A 99 -8.61 13.00 1.15
N SER A 100 -7.99 13.42 2.26
CA SER A 100 -7.99 14.82 2.69
C SER A 100 -7.28 15.76 1.72
N VAL A 101 -6.22 15.30 1.04
CA VAL A 101 -5.38 16.14 0.17
C VAL A 101 -5.90 16.12 -1.26
N LEU A 102 -6.11 14.94 -1.83
CA LEU A 102 -6.48 14.74 -3.23
C LEU A 102 -7.99 14.91 -3.45
N GLY A 103 -8.81 14.63 -2.43
CA GLY A 103 -10.26 14.50 -2.58
C GLY A 103 -10.64 13.27 -3.41
N SER A 104 -11.91 12.92 -3.39
CA SER A 104 -12.50 11.93 -4.30
C SER A 104 -14.00 12.13 -4.35
N GLU A 105 -14.62 11.93 -5.50
CA GLU A 105 -16.08 11.97 -5.66
C GLU A 105 -16.75 10.75 -5.02
N SER A 106 -16.01 9.65 -4.88
CA SER A 106 -16.45 8.41 -4.21
C SER A 106 -15.56 8.12 -3.00
N LYS A 107 -16.07 7.31 -2.06
CA LYS A 107 -15.24 6.86 -0.94
C LYS A 107 -13.98 6.12 -1.45
N PRO A 108 -12.83 6.29 -0.81
CA PRO A 108 -11.62 5.58 -1.21
C PRO A 108 -11.79 4.07 -1.00
N ALA A 109 -11.14 3.28 -1.84
CA ALA A 109 -11.06 1.82 -1.71
C ALA A 109 -9.59 1.39 -1.58
N PHE A 110 -9.32 0.48 -0.65
CA PHE A 110 -8.03 -0.19 -0.53
C PHE A 110 -8.07 -1.48 -1.35
N MET A 111 -7.21 -1.56 -2.36
CA MET A 111 -7.24 -2.61 -3.38
C MET A 111 -5.98 -3.47 -3.42
N PRO A 112 -5.74 -4.34 -2.42
CA PRO A 112 -4.57 -5.19 -2.41
C PRO A 112 -4.68 -6.28 -3.49
N TRP A 113 -3.54 -6.61 -4.10
CA TRP A 113 -3.38 -7.82 -4.89
C TRP A 113 -3.13 -9.02 -3.97
N VAL A 114 -3.81 -10.13 -4.24
CA VAL A 114 -3.75 -11.37 -3.48
C VAL A 114 -3.28 -12.51 -4.39
N PRO A 115 -2.27 -13.30 -3.99
CA PRO A 115 -1.81 -14.43 -4.77
C PRO A 115 -2.87 -15.54 -4.83
N ALA A 116 -2.94 -16.24 -5.95
CA ALA A 116 -3.84 -17.36 -6.18
C ALA A 116 -3.12 -18.56 -6.81
N ARG A 117 -3.73 -19.74 -6.73
CA ARG A 117 -3.17 -21.02 -7.19
C ARG A 117 -2.89 -21.05 -8.69
N ASN A 118 -3.62 -20.25 -9.47
CA ASN A 118 -3.40 -20.06 -10.90
C ASN A 118 -2.08 -19.32 -11.25
N GLY A 119 -1.34 -18.81 -10.25
CA GLY A 119 -0.10 -18.05 -10.44
C GLY A 119 -0.28 -16.60 -10.90
N LYS A 120 -1.51 -16.15 -11.18
CA LYS A 120 -1.84 -14.79 -11.60
C LYS A 120 -2.32 -13.90 -10.46
N GLY A 121 -2.98 -14.49 -9.46
CA GLY A 121 -3.61 -13.74 -8.37
C GLY A 121 -4.82 -12.92 -8.83
N PHE A 122 -5.35 -12.11 -7.92
CA PHE A 122 -6.53 -11.25 -8.15
C PHE A 122 -6.46 -10.01 -7.25
N VAL A 123 -7.29 -9.01 -7.52
CA VAL A 123 -7.42 -7.80 -6.69
C VAL A 123 -8.67 -7.88 -5.82
N MET A 124 -8.56 -7.53 -4.54
CA MET A 124 -9.72 -7.37 -3.65
C MET A 124 -10.13 -5.90 -3.56
N LEU A 125 -11.43 -5.59 -3.47
CA LEU A 125 -11.94 -4.21 -3.38
C LEU A 125 -13.28 -4.20 -2.59
N ASP A 126 -13.48 -3.52 -1.49
CA ASP A 126 -12.59 -2.77 -0.62
C ASP A 126 -12.10 -3.65 0.54
N VAL A 127 -10.90 -3.39 1.06
CA VAL A 127 -10.28 -4.13 2.17
C VAL A 127 -10.04 -3.21 3.36
N GLY A 128 -11.05 -2.39 3.69
CA GLY A 128 -11.09 -1.63 4.93
C GLY A 128 -10.75 -0.14 4.80
N ALA A 129 -10.82 0.44 3.60
CA ALA A 129 -10.80 1.90 3.45
C ALA A 129 -12.15 2.52 3.88
N SER A 130 -13.24 1.79 3.73
CA SER A 130 -14.61 2.19 4.04
C SER A 130 -15.29 1.16 4.93
N ILE A 131 -15.56 1.53 6.19
CA ILE A 131 -16.19 0.63 7.17
C ILE A 131 -17.71 0.52 6.94
N GLU A 132 -18.33 1.62 6.52
CA GLU A 132 -19.76 1.67 6.19
C GLU A 132 -19.94 1.86 4.69
N VAL A 133 -20.55 0.86 4.05
CA VAL A 133 -20.78 0.79 2.61
C VAL A 133 -22.29 0.70 2.41
N ASN A 134 -22.90 1.65 1.72
CA ASN A 134 -24.33 1.57 1.39
C ASN A 134 -24.54 0.82 0.05
N GLY A 135 -25.80 0.59 -0.35
CA GLY A 135 -26.10 -0.13 -1.59
C GLY A 135 -25.57 0.55 -2.86
N GLU A 136 -25.47 1.89 -2.87
CA GLU A 136 -24.92 2.67 -3.99
C GLU A 136 -23.39 2.55 -4.08
N ASP A 137 -22.70 2.55 -2.93
CA ASP A 137 -21.27 2.31 -2.82
C ASP A 137 -20.90 0.90 -3.34
N LEU A 138 -21.67 -0.12 -2.93
CA LEU A 138 -21.49 -1.50 -3.41
C LEU A 138 -21.78 -1.64 -4.91
N TYR A 139 -22.77 -0.92 -5.43
CA TYR A 139 -23.04 -0.88 -6.87
C TYR A 139 -21.90 -0.20 -7.64
N GLY A 140 -21.33 0.88 -7.11
CA GLY A 140 -20.14 1.53 -7.63
C GLY A 140 -18.94 0.58 -7.69
N PHE A 141 -18.71 -0.18 -6.62
CA PHE A 141 -17.67 -1.21 -6.55
C PHE A 141 -17.95 -2.40 -7.49
N ALA A 142 -19.21 -2.83 -7.61
CA ALA A 142 -19.62 -3.92 -8.48
C ALA A 142 -19.50 -3.58 -9.97
N LYS A 143 -19.63 -2.30 -10.37
CA LYS A 143 -19.30 -1.89 -11.75
C LYS A 143 -17.83 -2.14 -12.11
N THR A 144 -16.96 -2.16 -11.12
CA THR A 144 -15.53 -2.45 -11.27
C THR A 144 -15.22 -3.95 -11.19
N ALA A 145 -16.15 -4.82 -10.78
CA ALA A 145 -15.92 -6.27 -10.65
C ALA A 145 -16.81 -7.11 -11.56
N HIS A 146 -16.21 -8.16 -12.13
CA HIS A 146 -16.89 -8.92 -13.18
C HIS A 146 -17.67 -10.14 -12.66
N ARG A 147 -17.42 -10.65 -11.44
CA ARG A 147 -18.02 -11.91 -10.95
C ARG A 147 -18.04 -12.03 -9.42
N PHE A 148 -19.08 -12.65 -8.89
CA PHE A 148 -19.21 -13.10 -7.49
C PHE A 148 -18.65 -14.54 -7.35
N LYS A 149 -17.88 -14.82 -6.30
CA LYS A 149 -17.36 -16.17 -6.00
C LYS A 149 -17.47 -16.45 -4.50
N GLU A 150 -17.72 -17.69 -4.12
CA GLU A 150 -17.71 -18.07 -2.71
C GLU A 150 -16.30 -17.88 -2.09
N PRO A 151 -16.19 -17.45 -0.82
CA PRO A 151 -14.91 -17.23 -0.16
C PRO A 151 -13.99 -18.46 -0.12
N ARG A 152 -14.55 -19.68 -0.16
CA ARG A 152 -13.81 -20.94 -0.14
C ARG A 152 -12.96 -21.15 -1.39
N ASP A 153 -13.46 -20.67 -2.53
CA ASP A 153 -12.84 -20.88 -3.84
C ASP A 153 -12.03 -19.65 -4.27
N LEU A 154 -11.87 -18.68 -3.36
CA LEU A 154 -11.23 -17.40 -3.62
C LEU A 154 -9.81 -17.57 -4.17
N LEU A 155 -9.05 -18.52 -3.62
CA LEU A 155 -7.65 -18.74 -3.97
C LEU A 155 -7.45 -19.55 -5.26
N ASP A 156 -8.50 -20.03 -5.93
CA ASP A 156 -8.32 -20.68 -7.24
C ASP A 156 -7.87 -19.66 -8.30
N GLY A 157 -8.29 -18.40 -8.13
CA GLY A 157 -7.89 -17.29 -9.01
C GLY A 157 -8.71 -17.18 -10.31
N ASP A 158 -9.91 -17.75 -10.36
CA ASP A 158 -10.78 -17.64 -11.55
C ASP A 158 -11.32 -16.22 -11.81
N GLN A 159 -11.04 -15.29 -10.90
CA GLN A 159 -11.47 -13.89 -10.99
C GLN A 159 -10.27 -12.97 -11.07
N ASP A 160 -10.40 -11.86 -11.82
CA ASP A 160 -9.41 -10.79 -11.82
C ASP A 160 -9.63 -9.82 -10.64
N ILE A 161 -10.90 -9.58 -10.28
CA ILE A 161 -11.32 -8.63 -9.24
C ILE A 161 -12.43 -9.25 -8.38
N VAL A 162 -12.27 -9.17 -7.07
CA VAL A 162 -13.24 -9.63 -6.07
C VAL A 162 -13.72 -8.44 -5.26
N VAL A 163 -15.04 -8.22 -5.28
CA VAL A 163 -15.66 -7.11 -4.52
C VAL A 163 -16.21 -7.56 -3.18
N CYS A 164 -15.91 -6.78 -2.15
CA CYS A 164 -16.32 -6.97 -0.77
C CYS A 164 -16.65 -5.61 -0.14
N ASP A 165 -17.47 -5.62 0.92
CA ASP A 165 -17.49 -4.49 1.84
C ASP A 165 -16.15 -4.42 2.60
N GLY A 166 -15.75 -3.22 3.03
CA GLY A 166 -14.44 -3.01 3.66
C GLY A 166 -14.26 -3.80 4.97
N TYR A 167 -15.33 -4.14 5.67
CA TYR A 167 -15.25 -4.96 6.88
C TYR A 167 -14.98 -6.44 6.54
N GLY A 168 -15.81 -7.04 5.67
CA GLY A 168 -15.65 -8.41 5.19
C GLY A 168 -14.31 -8.62 4.49
N GLY A 169 -13.93 -7.70 3.59
CA GLY A 169 -12.65 -7.75 2.87
C GLY A 169 -11.46 -7.74 3.82
N ASN A 170 -11.44 -6.84 4.81
CA ASN A 170 -10.36 -6.75 5.80
C ASN A 170 -10.27 -8.00 6.69
N LEU A 171 -11.41 -8.54 7.13
CA LEU A 171 -11.45 -9.79 7.89
C LEU A 171 -10.87 -10.94 7.07
N THR A 172 -11.30 -11.09 5.81
CA THR A 172 -10.80 -12.11 4.90
C THR A 172 -9.30 -11.97 4.66
N LEU A 173 -8.80 -10.78 4.37
CA LEU A 173 -7.36 -10.57 4.11
C LEU A 173 -6.52 -10.91 5.35
N LYS A 174 -6.92 -10.46 6.53
CA LYS A 174 -6.19 -10.76 7.78
C LYS A 174 -6.24 -12.24 8.15
N ALA A 175 -7.36 -12.92 7.89
CA ALA A 175 -7.47 -14.36 8.06
C ALA A 175 -6.52 -15.12 7.13
N LEU A 176 -6.44 -14.72 5.85
CA LEU A 176 -5.50 -15.28 4.88
C LEU A 176 -4.04 -15.03 5.31
N GLU A 177 -3.69 -13.81 5.72
CA GLU A 177 -2.35 -13.48 6.19
C GLU A 177 -1.95 -14.32 7.43
N GLY A 178 -2.86 -14.44 8.40
CA GLY A 178 -2.65 -15.25 9.60
C GLY A 178 -2.46 -16.73 9.29
N ALA A 179 -3.31 -17.30 8.42
CA ALA A 179 -3.20 -18.69 7.98
C ALA A 179 -1.88 -18.96 7.25
N MET A 180 -1.48 -18.09 6.31
CA MET A 180 -0.21 -18.21 5.59
C MET A 180 1.00 -18.14 6.53
N LYS A 181 0.99 -17.24 7.52
CA LYS A 181 2.05 -17.16 8.53
C LYS A 181 2.15 -18.44 9.36
N ALA A 182 1.00 -18.97 9.81
CA ALA A 182 0.96 -20.21 10.59
C ALA A 182 1.53 -21.40 9.81
N VAL A 183 1.08 -21.59 8.56
CA VAL A 183 1.58 -22.67 7.69
C VAL A 183 3.08 -22.51 7.40
N SER A 184 3.54 -21.30 7.08
CA SER A 184 4.96 -21.01 6.84
C SER A 184 5.83 -21.31 8.06
N GLN A 185 5.33 -21.00 9.25
CA GLN A 185 6.04 -21.30 10.51
C GLN A 185 6.15 -22.80 10.74
N GLN A 186 5.09 -23.57 10.50
CA GLN A 186 5.12 -25.04 10.59
C GLN A 186 6.12 -25.65 9.62
N ILE A 187 6.08 -25.25 8.34
CA ILE A 187 7.04 -25.71 7.32
C ILE A 187 8.48 -25.42 7.75
N ARG A 188 8.78 -24.20 8.21
CA ARG A 188 10.12 -23.82 8.69
C ARG A 188 10.56 -24.62 9.91
N THR A 189 9.61 -25.01 10.76
CA THR A 189 9.91 -25.81 11.96
C THR A 189 10.30 -27.22 11.57
N GLU A 190 9.57 -27.84 10.64
CA GLU A 190 9.88 -29.18 10.13
C GLU A 190 11.20 -29.19 9.35
N LEU A 191 11.46 -28.20 8.49
CA LEU A 191 12.73 -28.10 7.74
C LEU A 191 13.97 -27.86 8.61
N LYS A 192 13.80 -27.36 9.85
CA LYS A 192 14.90 -27.13 10.79
C LYS A 192 15.18 -28.32 11.71
N LYS A 193 14.34 -29.36 11.69
CA LYS A 193 14.62 -30.58 12.45
C LYS A 193 15.84 -31.28 11.84
N PRO A 194 16.89 -31.58 12.62
CA PRO A 194 18.03 -32.33 12.10
C PRO A 194 17.60 -33.78 11.85
N GLY A 195 17.59 -34.21 10.59
CA GLY A 195 17.36 -35.62 10.20
C GLY A 195 16.32 -35.87 9.10
N GLY A 196 16.39 -35.15 7.98
CA GLY A 196 15.75 -35.53 6.71
C GLY A 196 16.80 -35.92 5.68
#